data_AF-A0A4Q6Y2F9-F1
#
_entry.id   AF-A0A4Q6Y2F9-F1
#
_cell.length_a   1.000
_cell.length_b   1.000
_cell.length_c   1.000
_cell.angle_alpha   90.00
_cell.angle_beta   90.00
_cell.angle_gamma   90.00
#
_symmetry.space_group_name_H-M   'P 1'
#
loop_
_entity.id
_entity.type
_entity.pdbx_description
1 polymer ?
#
loop_
_entity_poly.entity_id
_entity_poly.type
_entity_poly.pdbx_seq_one_letter_code
_entity_poly.pdbx_strand_id
1 'polypeptide(L)'
;MSANREIVLARRALAQHVSSAFLPVEKSADSTATLALRCTAVLIEARREAGLGPIEGEDVLETVYEACNLAFKAHALFRRAHVGLALLGAELNVLAYTPECPGAMLVPANQNCAA
;
A
#
# COMPACT_ATOMS: atom_id res chain seq x y z
N MET A 1 -30.82 17.87 -17.18
CA MET A 1 -29.86 16.83 -17.61
C MET A 1 -28.37 17.21 -17.41
N SER A 2 -27.98 18.48 -17.16
CA SER A 2 -26.55 18.85 -16.98
C SER A 2 -25.97 18.46 -15.61
N ALA A 3 -26.73 18.62 -14.52
CA ALA A 3 -26.24 18.36 -13.16
C ALA A 3 -25.72 16.92 -12.94
N ASN A 4 -26.43 15.91 -13.47
CA ASN A 4 -25.97 14.52 -13.37
C ASN A 4 -24.67 14.27 -14.16
N ARG A 5 -24.48 14.95 -15.29
CA ARG A 5 -23.25 14.85 -16.09
C ARG A 5 -22.07 15.52 -15.37
N GLU A 6 -22.30 16.67 -14.76
CA GLU A 6 -21.29 17.40 -13.97
C GLU A 6 -20.83 16.60 -12.75
N ILE A 7 -21.77 15.98 -12.01
CA ILE A 7 -21.46 15.13 -10.86
C ILE A 7 -20.60 13.93 -11.28
N VAL A 8 -20.93 13.27 -12.39
CA VAL A 8 -20.15 12.13 -12.90
C VAL A 8 -18.74 12.55 -13.30
N LEU A 9 -18.60 13.70 -13.98
CA LEU A 9 -17.28 14.23 -14.36
C LEU A 9 -16.44 14.61 -13.12
N ALA A 10 -17.04 15.24 -12.11
CA ALA A 10 -16.38 15.59 -10.87
C ALA A 10 -15.88 14.35 -10.11
N ARG A 11 -16.72 13.30 -10.01
CA ARG A 11 -16.33 12.02 -9.39
C ARG A 11 -15.17 11.35 -10.13
N ARG A 12 -15.17 11.40 -11.45
CA ARG A 12 -14.08 10.83 -12.28
C ARG A 12 -12.77 11.57 -12.06
N ALA A 13 -12.80 12.91 -12.05
CA ALA A 13 -11.63 13.73 -11.81
C ALA A 13 -11.06 13.51 -10.39
N LEU A 14 -11.91 13.38 -9.38
CA LEU A 14 -11.48 13.07 -8.01
C LEU A 14 -10.83 11.67 -7.92
N ALA A 15 -11.41 10.66 -8.55
CA ALA A 15 -10.85 9.32 -8.58
C ALA A 15 -9.45 9.29 -9.25
N GLN A 16 -9.25 10.05 -10.32
CA GLN A 16 -7.96 10.20 -10.98
C GLN A 16 -6.93 10.88 -10.06
N HIS A 17 -7.31 11.96 -9.37
CA HIS A 17 -6.43 12.62 -8.40
C HIS A 17 -6.03 11.68 -7.27
N VAL A 18 -6.99 10.96 -6.67
CA VAL A 18 -6.71 9.99 -5.61
C VAL A 18 -5.77 8.91 -6.10
N SER A 19 -6.00 8.33 -7.28
CA SER A 19 -5.12 7.32 -7.88
C SER A 19 -3.69 7.84 -8.08
N SER A 20 -3.56 9.05 -8.66
CA SER A 20 -2.26 9.67 -8.93
C SER A 20 -1.45 9.98 -7.67
N ALA A 21 -2.12 10.29 -6.55
CA ALA A 21 -1.48 10.53 -5.26
C ALA A 21 -1.20 9.23 -4.49
N PHE A 22 -2.06 8.23 -4.63
CA PHE A 22 -2.01 7.00 -3.84
C PHE A 22 -0.94 6.02 -4.32
N LEU A 23 -0.88 5.75 -5.64
CA LEU A 23 0.02 4.73 -6.19
C LEU A 23 1.51 4.98 -5.89
N PRO A 24 2.04 6.22 -5.96
CA PRO A 24 3.42 6.49 -5.56
C PRO A 24 3.69 6.17 -4.08
N VAL A 25 2.74 6.49 -3.20
CA VAL A 25 2.87 6.26 -1.76
C VAL A 25 2.82 4.77 -1.45
N GLU A 26 1.91 4.01 -2.07
CA GLU A 26 1.86 2.55 -1.92
C GLU A 26 3.16 1.88 -2.37
N LYS A 27 3.68 2.25 -3.55
CA LYS A 27 4.98 1.73 -4.04
C LYS A 27 6.13 2.10 -3.11
N SER A 28 6.12 3.32 -2.59
CA SER A 28 7.11 3.77 -1.60
C SER A 28 7.02 2.95 -0.31
N ALA A 29 5.82 2.64 0.18
CA ALA A 29 5.62 1.85 1.39
C ALA A 29 6.15 0.42 1.25
N ASP A 30 5.90 -0.22 0.10
CA ASP A 30 6.44 -1.55 -0.23
C ASP A 30 7.98 -1.58 -0.28
N SER A 31 8.58 -0.61 -0.98
CA SER A 31 10.03 -0.47 -1.05
C SER A 31 10.65 -0.20 0.34
N THR A 32 10.02 0.68 1.13
CA THR A 32 10.48 1.04 2.48
C THR A 32 10.46 -0.16 3.41
N ALA A 33 9.38 -0.95 3.41
CA ALA A 33 9.29 -2.16 4.23
C ALA A 33 10.39 -3.18 3.86
N THR A 34 10.64 -3.37 2.57
CA THR A 34 11.70 -4.27 2.08
C THR A 34 13.09 -3.79 2.51
N LEU A 35 13.39 -2.50 2.32
CA LEU A 35 14.69 -1.92 2.67
C LEU A 35 14.94 -1.92 4.18
N ALA A 36 13.91 -1.65 4.99
CA ALA A 36 14.02 -1.69 6.44
C ALA A 36 14.34 -3.11 6.97
N LEU A 37 13.72 -4.15 6.40
CA LEU A 37 14.00 -5.54 6.77
C LEU A 37 15.45 -5.93 6.42
N ARG A 38 15.93 -5.52 5.24
CA ARG A 38 17.32 -5.73 4.83
C ARG A 38 18.30 -5.03 5.75
N CYS A 39 18.02 -3.77 6.11
CA CYS A 39 18.85 -3.00 7.04
C CYS A 39 18.97 -3.71 8.40
N THR A 40 17.83 -4.17 8.94
CA THR A 40 17.79 -4.93 10.21
C THR A 40 18.67 -6.18 10.15
N ALA A 41 18.58 -6.96 9.06
CA ALA A 41 19.41 -8.15 8.88
C ALA A 41 20.91 -7.83 8.85
N VAL A 42 21.31 -6.81 8.07
CA VAL A 42 22.70 -6.35 7.98
C VAL A 42 23.24 -5.90 9.34
N LEU A 43 22.44 -5.21 10.15
CA LEU A 43 22.86 -4.78 11.49
C LEU A 43 23.09 -5.96 12.44
N ILE A 44 22.23 -6.98 12.40
CA ILE A 44 22.40 -8.20 13.20
C ILE A 44 23.68 -8.94 12.79
N GLU A 45 23.93 -9.06 11.49
CA GLU A 45 25.15 -9.69 10.95
C GLU A 45 26.41 -8.91 11.34
N ALA A 46 26.42 -7.59 11.14
CA ALA A 46 27.53 -6.72 11.49
C ALA A 46 27.85 -6.78 13.00
N ARG A 47 26.81 -6.82 13.85
CA ARG A 47 26.97 -6.99 15.29
C ARG A 47 27.64 -8.31 15.65
N ARG A 48 27.20 -9.40 15.02
CA ARG A 48 27.81 -10.73 15.21
C ARG A 48 29.27 -10.74 14.77
N GLU A 49 29.58 -10.14 13.62
CA GLU A 49 30.94 -10.08 13.05
C GLU A 49 31.89 -9.21 13.88
N ALA A 50 31.38 -8.12 14.46
CA ALA A 50 32.13 -7.26 15.34
C ALA A 50 32.41 -7.90 16.72
N GLY A 51 31.84 -9.08 17.01
CA GLY A 51 32.05 -9.77 18.29
C GLY A 51 31.47 -9.02 19.49
N LEU A 52 30.43 -8.20 19.26
CA LEU A 52 29.82 -7.39 20.30
C LEU A 52 29.15 -8.27 21.38
N GLY A 53 29.26 -7.83 22.63
CA GLY A 53 28.65 -8.48 23.77
C GLY A 53 27.11 -8.45 23.70
N PRO A 54 26.41 -9.30 24.47
CA PRO A 54 24.96 -9.51 24.34
C PRO A 54 24.08 -8.25 24.48
N ILE A 55 24.55 -7.20 25.16
CA ILE A 55 23.81 -5.96 25.42
C ILE A 55 24.29 -4.82 24.50
N GLU A 56 25.47 -4.93 23.90
CA GLU A 56 26.06 -3.87 23.09
C GLU A 56 25.26 -3.68 21.79
N GLY A 57 24.77 -2.45 21.58
CA GLY A 57 23.97 -2.07 20.41
C GLY A 57 22.52 -2.57 20.42
N GLU A 58 22.03 -3.09 21.55
CA GLU A 58 20.65 -3.59 21.69
C GLU A 58 19.61 -2.49 21.48
N ASP A 59 19.86 -1.29 22.00
CA ASP A 59 19.02 -0.09 21.84
C ASP A 59 18.87 0.35 20.38
N VAL A 60 19.97 0.30 19.61
CA VAL A 60 19.97 0.58 18.17
C VAL A 60 19.18 -0.48 17.42
N LEU A 61 19.38 -1.76 17.75
CA LEU A 61 18.62 -2.86 17.14
C LEU A 61 17.13 -2.77 17.46
N GLU A 62 16.76 -2.43 18.69
CA GLU A 62 15.37 -2.22 19.11
C GLU A 62 14.73 -1.06 18.33
N THR A 63 15.43 0.07 18.22
CA THR A 63 14.95 1.24 17.48
C THR A 63 14.75 0.93 16.00
N VAL A 64 15.70 0.23 15.37
CA VAL A 64 15.60 -0.16 13.96
C VAL A 64 14.50 -1.21 13.76
N TYR A 65 14.36 -2.16 14.68
CA TYR A 65 13.29 -3.15 14.65
C TYR A 65 11.91 -2.48 14.71
N GLU A 66 11.71 -1.50 15.60
CA GLU A 66 10.43 -0.79 15.69
C GLU A 66 10.16 0.05 14.44
N ALA A 67 11.18 0.74 13.90
CA ALA A 67 11.04 1.44 12.62
C ALA A 67 10.64 0.48 11.48
N CYS A 68 11.22 -0.72 11.46
CA CYS A 68 10.93 -1.76 10.49
C CYS A 68 9.49 -2.31 10.63
N ASN A 69 9.04 -2.51 11.86
CA ASN A 69 7.67 -2.89 12.19
C ASN A 69 6.66 -1.84 11.72
N LEU A 70 6.94 -0.55 11.95
CA LEU A 70 6.11 0.56 11.48
C LEU A 70 6.05 0.63 9.95
N ALA A 71 7.17 0.43 9.26
CA ALA A 71 7.21 0.38 7.79
C ALA A 71 6.35 -0.77 7.24
N PHE A 72 6.45 -1.96 7.84
CA PHE A 72 5.63 -3.12 7.45
C PHE A 72 4.13 -2.90 7.70
N LYS A 73 3.77 -2.31 8.85
CA LYS A 73 2.39 -1.91 9.16
C LYS A 73 1.86 -0.91 8.14
N ALA A 74 2.65 0.10 7.77
CA ALA A 74 2.27 1.07 6.76
C ALA A 74 2.00 0.40 5.41
N HIS A 75 2.91 -0.48 4.94
CA HIS A 75 2.71 -1.28 3.73
C HIS A 75 1.39 -2.08 3.77
N ALA A 76 1.12 -2.80 4.86
CA ALA A 76 -0.10 -3.59 5.00
C ALA A 76 -1.37 -2.72 4.97
N LEU A 77 -1.34 -1.55 5.61
CA LEU A 77 -2.45 -0.60 5.60
C LEU A 77 -2.69 -0.03 4.20
N PHE A 78 -1.64 0.34 3.46
CA PHE A 78 -1.78 0.81 2.08
C PHE A 78 -2.36 -0.28 1.17
N ARG A 79 -1.93 -1.54 1.28
CA ARG A 79 -2.54 -2.63 0.50
C ARG A 79 -4.02 -2.83 0.82
N ARG A 80 -4.43 -2.73 2.09
CA ARG A 80 -5.85 -2.79 2.47
C ARG A 80 -6.63 -1.61 1.91
N ALA A 81 -6.05 -0.40 1.99
CA ALA A 81 -6.65 0.81 1.42
C ALA A 81 -6.80 0.70 -0.10
N HIS A 82 -5.82 0.13 -0.81
CA HIS A 82 -5.89 -0.13 -2.24
C HIS A 82 -7.12 -0.97 -2.59
N VAL A 83 -7.31 -2.11 -1.89
CA VAL A 83 -8.48 -2.98 -2.09
C VAL A 83 -9.78 -2.22 -1.83
N GLY A 84 -9.84 -1.44 -0.76
CA GLY A 84 -11.00 -0.59 -0.45
C GLY A 84 -11.30 0.45 -1.54
N LEU A 85 -10.26 1.10 -2.08
CA LEU A 85 -10.39 2.07 -3.17
C LEU A 85 -10.89 1.42 -4.47
N ALA A 86 -10.43 0.20 -4.77
CA ALA A 86 -10.92 -0.58 -5.90
C ALA A 86 -12.41 -0.92 -5.79
N LEU A 87 -12.87 -1.30 -4.60
CA LEU A 87 -14.28 -1.58 -4.33
C LEU A 87 -15.15 -0.31 -4.43
N LEU A 88 -14.66 0.81 -3.86
CA LEU A 88 -15.36 2.09 -3.93
C LEU A 88 -15.50 2.60 -5.37
N GLY A 89 -14.48 2.39 -6.22
CA GLY A 89 -14.55 2.70 -7.65
C GLY A 89 -15.68 1.96 -8.38
N ALA A 90 -15.90 0.69 -8.04
CA ALA A 90 -17.00 -0.12 -8.56
C ALA A 90 -18.37 0.39 -8.09
N GLU A 91 -18.51 0.74 -6.81
CA GLU A 91 -19.76 1.26 -6.23
C GLU A 91 -20.16 2.63 -6.81
N LEU A 92 -19.19 3.49 -7.10
CA LEU A 92 -19.44 4.83 -7.63
C LEU A 92 -19.70 4.83 -9.15
N ASN A 93 -19.67 3.67 -9.81
CA ASN A 93 -19.72 3.50 -11.27
C ASN A 93 -18.64 4.35 -11.98
N VAL A 94 -17.52 4.56 -11.28
CA VAL A 94 -16.36 5.30 -11.77
C VAL A 94 -15.33 4.26 -12.19
N LEU A 95 -15.43 3.79 -13.43
CA LEU A 95 -14.47 2.90 -14.11
C LEU A 95 -13.02 3.46 -14.17
N ALA A 96 -12.74 4.62 -13.57
CA ALA A 96 -11.45 5.30 -13.64
C ALA A 96 -10.44 4.87 -12.56
N TYR A 97 -10.87 4.15 -11.52
CA TYR A 97 -9.94 3.46 -10.63
C TYR A 97 -9.74 2.03 -11.14
N THR A 98 -9.07 1.89 -12.28
CA THR A 98 -8.39 0.65 -12.64
C THR A 98 -6.97 0.80 -12.12
N PRO A 99 -6.65 0.30 -10.91
CA PRO A 99 -5.27 0.23 -10.52
C PRO A 99 -4.57 -0.63 -11.58
N GLU A 100 -3.52 -0.10 -12.20
CA GLU A 100 -2.65 -0.86 -13.09
C GLU A 100 -1.88 -1.89 -12.24
N CYS A 101 -2.59 -2.90 -11.75
CA CYS A 101 -2.05 -4.02 -11.01
C CYS A 101 -1.96 -5.21 -11.96
N PRO A 102 -0.76 -5.71 -12.30
CA PRO A 102 -0.64 -6.99 -12.97
C PRO A 102 -1.11 -8.07 -11.99
N GLY A 103 -2.30 -8.63 -12.21
CA GLY A 103 -2.82 -9.78 -11.44
C GLY A 103 -3.99 -9.50 -10.51
N ALA A 104 -4.61 -8.31 -10.53
CA ALA A 104 -5.94 -8.17 -9.97
C ALA A 104 -6.92 -8.95 -10.87
N MET A 105 -7.08 -10.25 -10.61
CA MET A 105 -8.22 -11.01 -11.08
C MET A 105 -9.45 -10.27 -10.58
N LEU A 106 -10.05 -9.51 -11.48
CA LEU A 106 -11.39 -8.96 -11.37
C LEU A 106 -12.29 -10.12 -10.96
N VAL A 107 -12.63 -10.23 -9.68
CA VAL A 107 -13.80 -11.01 -9.29
C VAL A 107 -14.97 -10.27 -9.93
N PRO A 108 -15.68 -10.87 -10.89
CA PRO A 108 -16.74 -10.16 -11.59
C PRO A 108 -17.83 -9.82 -10.59
N ALA A 109 -18.17 -8.54 -10.51
CA ALA A 109 -19.23 -7.99 -9.66
C ALA A 109 -20.66 -8.42 -10.09
N ASN A 110 -20.80 -9.59 -10.73
CA ASN A 110 -22.08 -10.07 -11.20
C ASN A 110 -22.15 -11.61 -11.21
N GLN A 111 -22.47 -12.20 -10.06
CA GLN A 111 -23.13 -13.50 -10.00
C GLN A 111 -24.55 -13.37 -9.42
N ASN A 112 -25.24 -12.28 -9.73
CA ASN A 112 -26.68 -12.14 -9.48
C ASN A 112 -27.34 -11.27 -10.57
N CYS A 113 -27.19 -11.69 -11.82
CA CYS A 113 -28.13 -11.38 -12.89
C CYS A 113 -28.60 -12.71 -13.47
N ALA A 114 -29.91 -12.90 -13.41
CA ALA A 114 -30.63 -14.13 -13.71
C ALA A 114 -30.35 -14.68 -15.13
N ALA A 115 -30.11 -15.98 -15.18
CA ALA A 115 -30.68 -16.95 -16.12
C ALA A 115 -30.38 -18.38 -15.61
#